data_AF-A0A7X6LW76-F1
#
_entry.id   AF-A0A7X6LW76-F1
#
_cell.length_a   1.000
_cell.length_b   1.000
_cell.length_c   1.000
_cell.angle_alpha   90.00
_cell.angle_beta   90.00
_cell.angle_gamma   90.00
#
_symmetry.space_group_name_H-M   'P 1'
#
loop_
_entity.id
_entity.type
_entity.pdbx_description
1 polymer ?
#
loop_
_entity_poly.entity_id
_entity_poly.type
_entity_poly.pdbx_seq_one_letter_code
_entity_poly.pdbx_strand_id
1 'polypeptide(L)'
;MNVEKLRTADDWVMFYRHLAGLTCIQRGGFVTLPVTDRVGVVHLPAERAERVRRSLEAHECCGPVLARRVRWSFLVTPDSRPGGQVSEILQRLHIGIPSPGGEIMMPTSLGRWTREGCHWVVPPAPDPELPPLSIVVTTALAVGRGGED
;
A
#
# COMPACT_ATOMS: atom_id res chain seq x y z
N MET A 1 -14.46 -14.67 10.73
CA MET A 1 -13.28 -15.57 10.57
C MET A 1 -12.28 -15.19 11.65
N ASN A 2 -11.91 -16.11 12.56
CA ASN A 2 -10.98 -15.78 13.67
C ASN A 2 -9.55 -15.73 13.14
N VAL A 3 -8.89 -14.58 13.25
CA VAL A 3 -7.50 -14.35 12.80
C VAL A 3 -6.50 -15.33 13.47
N GLU A 4 -6.81 -15.76 14.68
CA GLU A 4 -6.01 -16.71 15.48
C GLU A 4 -6.00 -18.15 14.91
N LYS A 5 -6.89 -18.46 13.95
CA LYS A 5 -6.96 -19.76 13.27
C LYS A 5 -6.26 -19.79 11.91
N LEU A 6 -5.75 -18.66 11.42
CA LEU A 6 -5.06 -18.59 10.13
C LEU A 6 -3.66 -19.21 10.26
N ARG A 7 -3.49 -20.43 9.77
CA ARG A 7 -2.24 -21.22 9.96
C ARG A 7 -1.38 -21.26 8.70
N THR A 8 -1.97 -21.05 7.54
CA THR A 8 -1.30 -21.18 6.25
C THR A 8 -1.41 -19.92 5.41
N ALA A 9 -0.54 -19.77 4.41
CA ALA A 9 -0.62 -18.67 3.46
C ALA A 9 -1.95 -18.67 2.68
N ASP A 10 -2.54 -19.85 2.44
CA ASP A 10 -3.82 -19.99 1.76
C ASP A 10 -4.99 -19.44 2.61
N ASP A 11 -4.97 -19.70 3.93
CA ASP A 11 -5.93 -19.11 4.87
C ASP A 11 -5.89 -17.57 4.82
N TRP A 12 -4.69 -17.00 4.71
CA TRP A 12 -4.49 -15.56 4.62
C TRP A 12 -4.91 -14.98 3.27
N VAL A 13 -4.70 -15.71 2.16
CA VAL A 13 -5.25 -15.33 0.85
C VAL A 13 -6.77 -15.24 0.93
N MET A 14 -7.41 -16.28 1.50
CA MET A 14 -8.85 -16.30 1.68
C MET A 14 -9.33 -15.19 2.60
N PHE A 15 -8.60 -14.93 3.70
CA PHE A 15 -8.90 -13.83 4.61
C PHE A 15 -8.90 -12.47 3.90
N TYR A 16 -7.85 -12.14 3.15
CA TYR A 16 -7.76 -10.85 2.44
C TYR A 16 -8.82 -10.70 1.36
N ARG A 17 -9.14 -11.78 0.66
CA ARG A 17 -10.21 -11.79 -0.33
C ARG A 17 -11.58 -11.53 0.29
N HIS A 18 -11.89 -12.15 1.44
CA HIS A 18 -13.19 -11.98 2.10
C HIS A 18 -13.31 -10.67 2.86
N LEU A 19 -12.23 -10.23 3.51
CA LEU A 19 -12.23 -8.99 4.27
C LEU A 19 -12.27 -7.79 3.33
N ALA A 20 -11.35 -7.73 2.38
CA ALA A 20 -11.03 -6.48 1.69
C ALA A 20 -11.20 -6.56 0.16
N GLY A 21 -11.75 -7.66 -0.35
CA GLY A 21 -11.87 -7.89 -1.80
C GLY A 21 -10.52 -8.00 -2.52
N LEU A 22 -9.41 -8.09 -1.78
CA LEU A 22 -8.06 -8.10 -2.37
C LEU A 22 -7.78 -9.46 -3.00
N THR A 23 -7.41 -9.45 -4.27
CA THR A 23 -7.07 -10.66 -5.06
C THR A 23 -5.64 -11.12 -4.77
N CYS A 24 -5.34 -11.38 -3.49
CA CYS A 24 -4.07 -11.96 -3.07
C CYS A 24 -3.90 -13.38 -3.63
N ILE A 25 -2.65 -13.82 -3.80
CA ILE A 25 -2.30 -15.18 -4.20
C ILE A 25 -1.22 -15.75 -3.29
N GLN A 26 -1.12 -17.08 -3.25
CA GLN A 26 -0.02 -17.77 -2.60
C GLN A 26 1.11 -17.99 -3.60
N ARG A 27 2.35 -17.66 -3.20
CA ARG A 27 3.56 -17.94 -3.97
C ARG A 27 4.71 -18.29 -3.06
N GLY A 28 5.26 -19.51 -3.21
CA GLY A 28 6.45 -19.94 -2.46
C GLY A 28 6.28 -19.93 -0.94
N GLY A 29 5.06 -20.14 -0.43
CA GLY A 29 4.75 -20.10 0.99
C GLY A 29 4.40 -18.72 1.54
N PHE A 30 4.39 -17.68 0.70
CA PHE A 30 4.04 -16.31 1.07
C PHE A 30 2.75 -15.86 0.40
N VAL A 31 2.13 -14.83 0.97
CA VAL A 31 0.98 -14.14 0.37
C VAL A 31 1.50 -12.93 -0.40
N THR A 32 1.10 -12.81 -1.65
CA THR A 32 1.41 -11.65 -2.48
C THR A 32 0.14 -11.02 -3.03
N LEU A 33 0.15 -9.70 -3.20
CA LEU A 33 -0.90 -8.95 -3.87
C LEU A 33 -0.36 -8.49 -5.24
N PRO A 34 -0.91 -9.02 -6.35
CA PRO A 34 -0.57 -8.56 -7.68
C PRO A 34 -1.03 -7.11 -7.91
N VAL A 35 -0.17 -6.33 -8.56
CA VAL A 35 -0.49 -4.99 -9.05
C VAL A 35 -1.26 -5.14 -10.37
N THR A 36 -2.46 -4.58 -10.42
CA THR A 36 -3.41 -4.75 -11.54
C THR A 36 -4.01 -3.40 -11.94
N ASP A 37 -4.96 -3.41 -12.88
CA ASP A 37 -5.80 -2.25 -13.22
C ASP A 37 -6.87 -1.93 -12.16
N ARG A 38 -7.03 -2.77 -11.13
CA ARG A 38 -8.00 -2.55 -10.04
C ARG A 38 -7.34 -2.12 -8.74
N VAL A 39 -6.15 -2.67 -8.48
CA VAL A 39 -5.38 -2.37 -7.28
C VAL A 39 -3.96 -2.00 -7.69
N GLY A 40 -3.63 -0.75 -7.46
CA GLY A 40 -2.29 -0.18 -7.61
C GLY A 40 -1.55 -0.10 -6.27
N VAL A 41 -0.27 0.23 -6.34
CA VAL A 41 0.56 0.47 -5.17
C VAL A 41 1.39 1.73 -5.38
N VAL A 42 1.59 2.50 -4.31
CA VAL A 42 2.55 3.61 -4.29
C VAL A 42 3.56 3.38 -3.16
N HIS A 43 4.83 3.24 -3.51
CA HIS A 43 5.93 3.13 -2.57
C HIS A 43 6.51 4.49 -2.23
N LEU A 44 6.61 4.82 -0.94
CA LEU A 44 7.20 6.05 -0.44
C LEU A 44 8.27 5.77 0.61
N PRO A 45 9.31 6.61 0.75
CA PRO A 45 10.16 6.62 1.93
C PRO A 45 9.35 6.86 3.21
N ALA A 46 9.68 6.18 4.31
CA ALA A 46 8.89 6.18 5.54
C ALA A 46 8.55 7.58 6.07
N GLU A 47 9.52 8.51 6.09
CA GLU A 47 9.29 9.89 6.59
C GLU A 47 8.30 10.69 5.73
N ARG A 48 8.33 10.47 4.41
CA ARG A 48 7.36 11.08 3.51
C ARG A 48 6.00 10.39 3.62
N ALA A 49 6.02 9.06 3.69
CA ALA A 49 4.82 8.25 3.82
C ALA A 49 4.01 8.61 5.07
N GLU A 50 4.67 8.85 6.21
CA GLU A 50 3.99 9.26 7.44
C GLU A 50 3.27 10.61 7.27
N ARG A 51 3.90 11.58 6.60
CA ARG A 51 3.26 12.87 6.28
C ARG A 51 2.08 12.71 5.32
N VAL A 52 2.23 11.88 4.28
CA VAL A 52 1.15 11.57 3.34
C VAL A 52 -0.02 10.90 4.05
N ARG A 53 0.25 9.89 4.88
CA ARG A 53 -0.76 9.18 5.67
C ARG A 53 -1.57 10.16 6.53
N ARG A 54 -0.90 11.00 7.34
CA ARG A 54 -1.59 12.01 8.16
C ARG A 54 -2.45 12.96 7.34
N SER A 55 -1.95 13.40 6.18
CA SER A 55 -2.71 14.27 5.29
C SER A 55 -3.93 13.57 4.70
N LEU A 56 -3.82 12.29 4.32
CA LEU A 56 -4.96 11.52 3.78
C LEU A 56 -5.99 11.20 4.86
N GLU A 57 -5.54 10.90 6.09
CA GLU A 57 -6.41 10.66 7.24
C GLU A 57 -7.22 11.89 7.60
N ALA A 58 -6.62 13.08 7.56
CA ALA A 58 -7.31 14.34 7.80
C ALA A 58 -8.43 14.63 6.78
N HIS A 59 -8.42 13.96 5.62
CA HIS A 59 -9.44 14.06 4.57
C HIS A 59 -10.25 12.76 4.41
N GLU A 60 -10.18 11.85 5.39
CA GLU A 60 -10.91 10.57 5.41
C GLU A 60 -10.71 9.70 4.16
N CYS A 61 -9.60 9.91 3.44
CA CYS A 61 -9.24 9.19 2.21
C CYS A 61 -8.08 8.21 2.44
N CYS A 62 -7.71 7.93 3.69
CA CYS A 62 -6.61 7.02 3.96
C CYS A 62 -7.04 5.57 3.82
N GLY A 63 -6.56 4.90 2.78
CA GLY A 63 -6.70 3.46 2.61
C GLY A 63 -5.65 2.63 3.35
N PRO A 64 -5.57 1.33 3.07
CA PRO A 64 -4.62 0.42 3.68
C PRO A 64 -3.17 0.77 3.34
N VAL A 65 -2.29 0.71 4.34
CA VAL A 65 -0.87 1.08 4.21
C VAL A 65 0.02 0.01 4.85
N LEU A 66 0.99 -0.47 4.07
CA LEU A 66 1.99 -1.45 4.49
C LEU A 66 3.33 -0.77 4.74
N ALA A 67 4.00 -1.07 5.84
CA ALA A 67 5.40 -0.73 6.05
C ALA A 67 6.29 -1.96 5.79
N ARG A 68 7.38 -1.77 5.07
CA ARG A 68 8.45 -2.76 4.87
C ARG A 68 9.81 -2.07 4.92
N ARG A 69 10.57 -2.31 5.99
CA ARG A 69 11.83 -1.59 6.26
C ARG A 69 11.60 -0.07 6.20
N VAL A 70 12.41 0.66 5.42
CA VAL A 70 12.38 2.12 5.28
C VAL A 70 11.37 2.63 4.24
N ARG A 71 10.53 1.76 3.67
CA ARG A 71 9.52 2.13 2.68
C ARG A 71 8.13 1.71 3.11
N TRP A 72 7.16 2.57 2.85
CA TRP A 72 5.74 2.25 3.02
C TRP A 72 5.09 2.13 1.64
N SER A 73 4.01 1.36 1.58
CA SER A 73 3.27 1.03 0.36
C SER A 73 1.80 1.30 0.61
N PHE A 74 1.26 2.29 -0.10
CA PHE A 74 -0.16 2.61 -0.08
C PHE A 74 -0.87 1.76 -1.12
N LEU A 75 -1.96 1.10 -0.74
CA LEU A 75 -2.86 0.48 -1.70
C LEU A 75 -3.77 1.56 -2.28
N VAL A 76 -3.92 1.57 -3.61
CA VAL A 76 -4.65 2.63 -4.31
C VAL A 76 -5.52 2.05 -5.43
N THR A 77 -6.55 2.80 -5.81
CA THR A 77 -7.26 2.58 -7.07
C THR A 77 -6.49 3.28 -8.20
N PRO A 78 -6.06 2.60 -9.27
CA PRO A 78 -5.30 3.23 -10.35
C PRO A 78 -6.26 4.00 -11.29
N ASP A 79 -6.56 5.25 -10.94
CA ASP A 79 -7.47 6.14 -11.67
C ASP A 79 -6.77 6.96 -12.77
N SER A 80 -5.43 7.02 -12.74
CA SER A 80 -4.61 7.82 -13.65
C SER A 80 -3.21 7.21 -13.78
N ARG A 81 -2.45 7.62 -14.81
CA ARG A 81 -1.01 7.36 -14.87
C ARG A 81 -0.25 8.68 -14.84
N PRO A 82 0.81 8.81 -14.01
CA PRO A 82 1.60 10.03 -13.99
C PRO A 82 2.25 10.26 -15.37
N GLY A 83 2.19 11.49 -15.87
CA GLY A 83 2.90 11.89 -17.08
C GLY A 83 4.42 11.85 -16.90
N GLY A 84 5.18 12.06 -17.98
CA GLY A 84 6.65 12.00 -17.97
C GLY A 84 7.28 12.91 -16.90
N GLN A 85 6.93 14.20 -16.91
CA GLN A 85 7.46 15.18 -15.95
C GLN A 85 7.15 14.81 -14.49
N VAL A 86 5.92 14.36 -14.21
CA VAL A 86 5.52 13.92 -12.86
C VAL A 86 6.34 12.69 -12.45
N SER A 87 6.53 11.74 -13.37
CA SER A 87 7.29 10.52 -13.12
C SER A 87 8.76 10.81 -12.79
N GLU A 88 9.37 11.81 -13.42
CA GLU A 88 10.73 12.27 -13.09
C GLU A 88 10.80 12.86 -11.68
N ILE A 89 9.82 13.68 -11.29
CA ILE A 89 9.75 14.24 -9.93
C ILE A 89 9.58 13.12 -8.90
N LEU A 90 8.67 12.16 -9.15
CA LEU A 90 8.46 11.03 -8.25
C LEU A 90 9.74 10.22 -8.04
N GLN A 91 10.51 9.96 -9.11
CA GLN A 91 11.80 9.28 -9.01
C GLN A 91 12.81 10.04 -8.14
N ARG A 92 12.91 11.37 -8.32
CA ARG A 92 13.79 12.23 -7.49
C ARG A 92 13.38 12.23 -6.01
N LEU A 93 12.09 12.05 -5.73
CA LEU A 93 11.56 11.90 -4.36
C LEU A 93 11.61 10.46 -3.83
N HIS A 94 12.23 9.54 -4.58
CA HIS A 94 12.28 8.10 -4.30
C HIS A 94 10.90 7.43 -4.18
N ILE A 95 9.88 8.00 -4.82
CA ILE A 95 8.52 7.46 -4.90
C ILE A 95 8.45 6.52 -6.10
N GLY A 96 7.99 5.29 -5.87
CA GLY A 96 7.86 4.27 -6.90
C GLY A 96 6.41 3.85 -7.10
N ILE A 97 5.97 3.75 -8.35
CA ILE A 97 4.66 3.18 -8.71
C ILE A 97 4.94 1.96 -9.59
N PRO A 98 4.88 0.73 -9.05
CA PRO A 98 5.07 -0.47 -9.85
C PRO A 98 4.05 -0.53 -10.99
N SER A 99 4.52 -0.98 -12.16
CA SER A 99 3.64 -1.28 -13.28
C SER A 99 2.79 -2.53 -13.00
N PRO A 100 1.64 -2.68 -13.66
CA PRO A 100 0.86 -3.93 -13.60
C PRO A 100 1.73 -5.15 -13.92
N GLY A 101 1.50 -6.25 -13.20
CA GLY A 101 2.33 -7.46 -13.26
C GLY A 101 3.43 -7.52 -12.19
N GLY A 102 3.70 -6.41 -11.50
CA GLY A 102 4.43 -6.43 -10.24
C GLY A 102 3.61 -7.08 -9.11
N GLU A 103 4.26 -7.41 -8.01
CA GLU A 103 3.61 -7.97 -6.83
C GLU A 103 4.21 -7.38 -5.56
N ILE A 104 3.38 -7.23 -4.54
CA ILE A 104 3.86 -6.86 -3.20
C ILE A 104 3.62 -7.98 -2.21
N MET A 105 4.53 -8.11 -1.25
CA MET A 105 4.39 -9.10 -0.18
C MET A 105 3.40 -8.62 0.87
N MET A 106 2.43 -9.47 1.20
CA MET A 106 1.37 -9.20 2.16
C MET A 106 1.72 -9.85 3.50
N PRO A 107 1.50 -9.15 4.62
CA PRO A 107 1.78 -9.69 5.94
C PRO A 107 0.79 -10.81 6.27
N THR A 108 1.26 -11.90 6.88
CA THR A 108 0.38 -12.93 7.44
C THR A 108 0.10 -12.65 8.93
N SER A 109 -0.17 -11.39 9.24
CA SER A 109 -0.58 -10.89 10.56
C SER A 109 -1.14 -9.48 10.39
N LEU A 110 -2.06 -9.08 11.28
CA LEU A 110 -2.48 -7.68 11.41
C LEU A 110 -1.60 -6.89 12.39
N GLY A 111 -0.67 -7.55 13.08
CA GLY A 111 0.25 -6.92 14.03
C GLY A 111 1.56 -6.43 13.39
N ARG A 112 2.44 -5.84 14.22
CA ARG A 112 3.71 -5.19 13.80
C ARG A 112 4.85 -6.15 13.42
N TRP A 113 4.76 -7.43 13.74
CA TRP A 113 5.85 -8.40 13.53
C TRP A 113 5.39 -9.55 12.65
N THR A 114 6.00 -9.66 11.47
CA THR A 114 5.77 -10.75 10.52
C THR A 114 7.08 -11.29 10.00
N ARG A 115 7.09 -12.57 9.61
CA ARG A 115 8.26 -13.20 8.99
C ARG A 115 8.59 -12.61 7.62
N GLU A 116 7.61 -12.01 6.96
CA GLU A 116 7.71 -11.32 5.67
C GLU A 116 8.49 -10.00 5.76
N GLY A 117 8.69 -9.49 6.98
CA GLY A 117 9.34 -8.20 7.23
C GLY A 117 8.49 -6.99 6.81
N CYS A 118 7.20 -7.20 6.57
CA CYS A 118 6.22 -6.13 6.35
C CYS A 118 5.09 -6.18 7.39
N HIS A 119 4.49 -5.05 7.71
CA HIS A 119 3.33 -4.99 8.63
C HIS A 119 2.35 -3.92 8.19
N TRP A 120 1.12 -4.01 8.66
CA TRP A 120 0.13 -2.96 8.46
C TRP A 120 0.43 -1.76 9.35
N VAL A 121 0.56 -0.59 8.74
CA VAL A 121 0.48 0.71 9.41
C VAL A 121 -0.99 1.09 9.54
N VAL A 122 -1.73 0.95 8.45
CA VAL A 122 -3.19 1.06 8.41
C VAL A 122 -3.71 -0.27 7.87
N PRO A 123 -4.30 -1.13 8.70
CA PRO A 123 -4.82 -2.41 8.24
C PRO A 123 -6.02 -2.22 7.31
N PRO A 124 -6.30 -3.16 6.41
CA PRO A 124 -7.51 -3.11 5.61
C PRO A 124 -8.74 -3.27 6.51
N ALA A 125 -9.72 -2.40 6.31
CA ALA A 125 -11.08 -2.55 6.84
C ALA A 125 -11.89 -3.51 5.94
N PRO A 126 -13.08 -3.95 6.38
CA PRO A 126 -14.05 -4.59 5.49
C PRO A 126 -14.39 -3.67 4.31
N ASP A 127 -14.34 -4.18 3.08
CA ASP A 127 -14.63 -3.43 1.84
C ASP A 127 -13.96 -2.02 1.81
N PRO A 128 -12.62 -1.94 1.89
CA PRO A 128 -11.95 -0.68 2.06
C PRO A 128 -12.04 0.15 0.77
N GLU A 129 -12.42 1.42 0.92
CA GLU A 129 -12.28 2.38 -0.17
C GLU A 129 -10.80 2.71 -0.36
N LEU A 130 -10.22 2.23 -1.46
CA LEU A 130 -8.83 2.50 -1.79
C LEU A 130 -8.72 3.93 -2.36
N PRO A 131 -7.83 4.78 -1.83
CA PRO A 131 -7.66 6.13 -2.35
C PRO A 131 -7.26 6.10 -3.83
N PRO A 132 -7.71 7.07 -4.63
CA PRO A 132 -7.23 7.22 -6.00
C PRO A 132 -5.71 7.44 -6.02
N LEU A 133 -5.03 6.82 -6.98
CA LEU A 133 -3.60 6.99 -7.22
C LEU A 133 -3.25 8.48 -7.42
N SER A 134 -4.08 9.22 -8.16
CA SER A 134 -3.89 10.66 -8.38
C SER A 134 -3.87 11.47 -7.07
N ILE A 135 -4.72 11.12 -6.12
CA ILE A 135 -4.80 11.77 -4.80
C ILE A 135 -3.54 11.47 -3.99
N VAL A 136 -3.12 10.20 -3.90
CA VAL A 136 -1.88 9.84 -3.17
C VAL A 136 -0.65 10.51 -3.78
N VAL A 137 -0.55 10.55 -5.12
CA VAL A 137 0.55 11.23 -5.82
C VAL A 137 0.55 12.72 -5.55
N THR A 138 -0.60 13.39 -5.68
CA THR A 138 -0.72 14.84 -5.44
C THR A 138 -0.35 15.19 -4.01
N THR A 139 -0.86 14.44 -3.03
CA THR A 139 -0.52 14.60 -1.62
C THR A 139 0.98 14.38 -1.38
N ALA A 140 1.58 13.34 -2.00
CA ALA A 140 3.01 13.06 -1.87
C ALA A 140 3.92 14.17 -2.41
N LEU A 141 3.49 14.85 -3.47
CA LEU A 141 4.17 16.01 -4.03
C LEU A 141 4.00 17.25 -3.13
N ALA A 142 2.81 17.45 -2.55
CA ALA A 142 2.51 18.59 -1.69
C ALA A 142 3.29 18.57 -0.36
N VAL A 143 3.35 17.41 0.33
CA VAL A 143 4.02 17.29 1.64
C VAL A 143 5.54 17.49 1.59
N GLY A 144 6.14 17.52 0.39
CA GLY A 144 7.57 17.73 0.18
C GLY A 144 8.03 19.18 0.20
N ARG A 145 7.11 20.15 0.13
CA ARG A 145 7.45 21.58 0.02
C ARG A 145 7.71 22.28 1.37
N GLY A 146 7.52 21.60 2.50
CA GLY A 146 7.62 22.19 3.84
C GLY A 146 8.85 21.74 4.63
N GLY A 147 10.03 21.73 4.02
CA GLY A 147 11.28 21.27 4.65
C GLY A 147 12.47 22.16 4.32
N GLU A 148 12.25 23.47 4.29
CA GLU A 148 13.27 24.52 4.28
C GLU A 148 12.71 25.66 5.14
N ASP A 149 12.93 25.57 6.45
CA ASP A 149 13.00 26.71 7.38
C ASP A 149 14.11 26.38 8.40
#